data_AF-A0A538L6F3-F1
#
_entry.id   AF-A0A538L6F3-F1
#
_cell.length_a   1.000
_cell.length_b   1.000
_cell.length_c   1.000
_cell.angle_alpha   90.00
_cell.angle_beta   90.00
_cell.angle_gamma   90.00
#
_symmetry.space_group_name_H-M   'P 1'
#
loop_
_entity.id
_entity.type
_entity.pdbx_description
1 polymer ?
#
loop_
_entity_poly.entity_id
_entity_poly.type
_entity_poly.pdbx_seq_one_letter_code
_entity_poly.pdbx_strand_id
1 'polypeptide(L)'
;RHLAQSGVDMVMLSTAIFPAYDSSAPAALSRPVQQLLRRDVGFQGVTITDAVESPTGMSTAKAGVTAAKSGVDIVLFTNDATAESAALRDAAGRGDVSRKNLESSYKRIAALKQSLKP
;
A
#
# COMPACT_ATOMS: atom_id res chain seq x y z
N ARG A 1 -9.97 8.48 13.60
CA ARG A 1 -10.62 9.11 12.43
C ARG A 1 -10.22 10.58 12.28
N HIS A 2 -10.16 11.37 13.35
CA HIS A 2 -9.79 12.81 13.32
C HIS A 2 -8.55 13.13 12.47
N LEU A 3 -7.42 12.42 12.65
CA LEU A 3 -6.20 12.66 11.87
C LEU A 3 -6.37 12.38 10.36
N ALA A 4 -7.10 11.34 9.99
CA ALA A 4 -7.39 11.05 8.58
C ALA A 4 -8.30 12.10 7.93
N GLN A 5 -9.04 12.86 8.74
CA GLN A 5 -9.94 13.93 8.32
C GLN A 5 -9.29 15.33 8.46
N SER A 6 -8.15 15.43 9.14
CA SER A 6 -7.46 16.70 9.42
C SER A 6 -6.43 17.08 8.36
N GLY A 7 -6.53 16.51 7.14
CA GLY A 7 -5.68 16.89 6.01
C GLY A 7 -4.28 16.28 6.01
N VAL A 8 -4.07 15.11 6.62
CA VAL A 8 -2.80 14.37 6.42
C VAL A 8 -2.72 13.84 4.99
N ASP A 9 -1.60 14.09 4.32
CA ASP A 9 -1.40 13.69 2.91
C ASP A 9 -1.14 12.19 2.76
N MET A 10 -0.48 11.60 3.76
CA MET A 10 -0.02 10.22 3.75
C MET A 10 -0.31 9.48 5.05
N VAL A 11 -0.59 8.18 4.94
CA VAL A 11 -0.67 7.24 6.07
C VAL A 11 0.22 6.03 5.77
N MET A 12 1.10 5.71 6.72
CA MET A 12 1.92 4.50 6.69
C MET A 12 1.18 3.34 7.36
N LEU A 13 1.20 2.17 6.73
CA LEU A 13 0.62 0.94 7.24
C LEU A 13 1.71 0.05 7.85
N SER A 14 1.50 -0.34 9.11
CA SER A 14 2.39 -1.22 9.85
C SER A 14 2.45 -2.63 9.25
N THR A 15 3.58 -3.30 9.44
CA THR A 15 3.75 -4.76 9.18
C THR A 15 3.37 -5.64 10.37
N ALA A 16 2.71 -5.09 11.39
CA ALA A 16 2.08 -5.86 12.45
C ALA A 16 0.75 -6.51 12.01
N ILE A 17 0.40 -7.62 12.65
CA ILE A 17 -0.91 -8.29 12.52
C ILE A 17 -1.86 -7.70 13.56
N PHE A 18 -3.07 -7.35 13.12
CA PHE A 18 -4.13 -6.86 13.99
C PHE A 18 -5.32 -7.82 13.90
N PRO A 19 -5.40 -8.86 14.77
CA PRO A 19 -6.38 -9.94 14.63
C PRO A 19 -7.85 -9.50 14.60
N ALA A 20 -8.17 -8.35 15.20
CA ALA A 20 -9.51 -7.79 15.16
C ALA A 20 -9.95 -7.32 13.75
N TYR A 21 -9.00 -7.11 12.83
CA TYR A 21 -9.26 -6.66 11.46
C TYR A 21 -8.86 -7.71 10.42
N ASP A 22 -7.70 -8.35 10.62
CA ASP A 22 -7.21 -9.44 9.78
C ASP A 22 -6.17 -10.25 10.57
N SER A 23 -6.51 -11.48 10.93
CA SER A 23 -5.61 -12.40 11.63
C SER A 23 -4.66 -13.15 10.68
N SER A 24 -4.87 -13.04 9.37
CA SER A 24 -4.14 -13.81 8.36
C SER A 24 -2.99 -13.04 7.71
N ALA A 25 -2.98 -11.72 7.83
CA ALA A 25 -2.01 -10.87 7.17
C ALA A 25 -1.65 -9.61 7.98
N PRO A 26 -0.40 -9.12 7.86
CA PRO A 26 -0.03 -7.79 8.32
C PRO A 26 -0.91 -6.69 7.73
N ALA A 27 -1.11 -5.58 8.45
CA ALA A 27 -1.92 -4.45 7.98
C ALA A 27 -1.48 -3.91 6.61
N ALA A 28 -0.16 -3.79 6.37
CA ALA A 28 0.40 -3.38 5.08
C ALA A 28 0.04 -4.31 3.91
N LEU A 29 -0.28 -5.58 4.18
CA LEU A 29 -0.61 -6.59 3.17
C LEU A 29 -2.10 -6.92 3.14
N SER A 30 -2.90 -6.37 4.05
CA SER A 30 -4.30 -6.76 4.27
C SER A 30 -5.28 -5.92 3.46
N ARG A 31 -6.05 -6.58 2.60
CA ARG A 31 -7.16 -5.96 1.88
C ARG A 31 -8.30 -5.51 2.83
N PRO A 32 -8.70 -6.29 3.86
CA PRO A 32 -9.63 -5.81 4.88
C PRO A 32 -9.20 -4.50 5.55
N VAL A 33 -7.93 -4.40 5.98
CA VAL A 33 -7.40 -3.16 6.59
C VAL A 33 -7.44 -1.99 5.60
N GLN A 34 -7.11 -2.23 4.34
CA GLN A 34 -7.24 -1.20 3.31
C GLN A 34 -8.68 -0.74 3.09
N GLN A 35 -9.65 -1.66 3.10
CA GLN A 35 -11.06 -1.32 2.99
C GLN A 35 -11.55 -0.52 4.20
N LEU A 36 -11.17 -0.92 5.41
CA LEU A 36 -11.44 -0.18 6.64
C LEU A 36 -10.93 1.26 6.53
N LEU A 37 -9.70 1.46 6.08
CA LEU A 37 -9.10 2.79 5.94
C LEU A 37 -9.83 3.66 4.90
N ARG A 38 -10.20 3.09 3.75
CA ARG A 38 -10.89 3.83 2.67
C ARG A 38 -12.37 4.07 2.94
N ARG A 39 -13.09 3.10 3.49
CA ARG A 39 -14.55 3.13 3.64
C ARG A 39 -14.98 3.66 5.00
N ASP A 40 -14.43 3.10 6.07
CA ASP A 40 -14.94 3.37 7.42
C ASP A 40 -14.23 4.56 8.05
N VAL A 41 -12.91 4.68 7.84
CA VAL A 41 -12.13 5.85 8.26
C VAL A 41 -12.30 7.01 7.26
N GLY A 42 -12.54 6.71 5.98
CA GLY A 42 -12.77 7.70 4.94
C GLY A 42 -11.49 8.35 4.40
N PHE A 43 -10.31 7.79 4.66
CA PHE A 43 -9.04 8.37 4.23
C PHE A 43 -8.88 8.31 2.70
N GLN A 44 -8.67 9.46 2.06
CA GLN A 44 -8.54 9.57 0.59
C GLN A 44 -7.11 9.88 0.10
N GLY A 45 -6.18 10.17 1.02
CA GLY A 45 -4.78 10.44 0.69
C GLY A 45 -3.98 9.19 0.32
N VAL A 46 -2.66 9.34 0.24
CA VAL A 46 -1.75 8.27 -0.18
C VAL A 46 -1.46 7.31 0.98
N THR A 47 -1.50 6.02 0.71
CA THR A 47 -1.08 4.95 1.61
C THR A 47 0.30 4.46 1.21
N ILE A 48 1.16 4.25 2.20
CA ILE A 48 2.48 3.68 2.02
C ILE A 48 2.66 2.49 2.98
N THR A 49 3.34 1.43 2.57
CA THR A 49 3.74 0.38 3.53
C THR A 49 4.84 0.90 4.44
N ASP A 50 4.97 0.34 5.64
CA ASP A 50 6.27 0.26 6.30
C ASP A 50 7.23 -0.63 5.45
N ALA A 51 8.50 -0.71 5.81
CA ALA A 51 9.50 -1.50 5.11
C ALA A 51 9.06 -2.96 4.97
N VAL A 52 8.84 -3.42 3.74
CA VAL A 52 8.30 -4.76 3.47
C VAL A 52 9.37 -5.86 3.59
N GLU A 53 10.63 -5.50 3.83
CA GLU A 53 11.71 -6.41 4.21
C GLU A 53 11.54 -6.97 5.64
N SER A 54 10.70 -6.35 6.46
CA SER A 54 10.38 -6.90 7.79
C SER A 54 9.68 -8.27 7.68
N PRO A 55 9.70 -9.12 8.73
CA PRO A 55 9.13 -10.46 8.66
C PRO A 55 7.62 -10.44 8.37
N THR A 56 7.26 -10.63 7.11
CA THR A 56 5.87 -10.74 6.65
C THR A 56 5.43 -12.20 6.48
N GLY A 57 6.35 -13.15 6.59
CA GLY A 57 6.14 -14.56 6.24
C GLY A 57 6.18 -14.83 4.73
N MET A 58 6.63 -13.86 3.93
CA MET A 58 6.76 -13.96 2.47
C MET A 58 8.13 -13.43 2.02
N SER A 59 8.53 -13.74 0.78
CA SER A 59 9.64 -13.03 0.15
C SER A 59 9.29 -11.55 -0.07
N THR A 60 10.28 -10.67 -0.04
CA THR A 60 10.13 -9.22 -0.23
C THR A 60 9.34 -8.87 -1.50
N ALA A 61 9.68 -9.50 -2.62
CA ALA A 61 8.94 -9.33 -3.89
C ALA A 61 7.47 -9.75 -3.78
N LYS A 62 7.18 -10.89 -3.13
CA LYS A 62 5.80 -11.37 -2.94
C LYS A 62 5.03 -10.46 -1.99
N ALA A 63 5.67 -9.95 -0.94
CA ALA A 63 5.08 -8.98 -0.03
C ALA A 63 4.71 -7.68 -0.77
N GLY A 64 5.62 -7.14 -1.59
CA GLY A 64 5.36 -5.95 -2.40
C GLY A 64 4.18 -6.13 -3.38
N VAL A 65 4.15 -7.25 -4.12
CA VAL A 65 3.00 -7.56 -4.99
C VAL A 65 1.70 -7.70 -4.18
N THR A 66 1.75 -8.34 -3.01
CA THR A 66 0.57 -8.51 -2.15
C THR A 66 0.05 -7.16 -1.63
N ALA A 67 0.95 -6.27 -1.20
CA ALA A 67 0.60 -4.90 -0.79
C ALA A 67 -0.12 -4.14 -1.92
N ALA A 68 0.43 -4.17 -3.12
CA ALA A 68 -0.17 -3.53 -4.30
C ALA A 68 -1.55 -4.14 -4.64
N LYS A 69 -1.70 -5.47 -4.56
CA LYS A 69 -2.99 -6.15 -4.76
C LYS A 69 -4.03 -5.74 -3.72
N SER A 70 -3.62 -5.54 -2.49
CA SER A 70 -4.48 -5.09 -1.38
C SER A 70 -4.91 -3.63 -1.51
N GLY A 71 -4.27 -2.86 -2.39
CA GLY A 71 -4.64 -1.48 -2.72
C GLY A 71 -3.78 -0.41 -2.03
N VAL A 72 -2.59 -0.78 -1.53
CA VAL A 72 -1.59 0.19 -1.09
C VAL A 72 -1.11 1.00 -2.31
N ASP A 73 -0.89 2.30 -2.12
CA ASP A 73 -0.46 3.17 -3.22
C ASP A 73 1.07 3.11 -3.44
N ILE A 74 1.87 3.17 -2.36
CA ILE A 74 3.34 3.11 -2.41
C ILE A 74 3.84 1.91 -1.60
N VAL A 75 4.69 1.09 -2.22
CA VAL A 75 5.41 0.01 -1.53
C VAL A 75 6.80 0.53 -1.17
N LEU A 76 7.13 0.52 0.12
CA LEU A 76 8.41 1.00 0.64
C LEU A 76 9.41 -0.16 0.73
N PHE A 77 10.58 0.04 0.11
CA PHE A 77 11.75 -0.80 0.24
C PHE A 77 12.90 0.06 0.79
N THR A 78 13.73 -0.51 1.65
CA THR A 78 14.88 0.14 2.30
C THR A 78 16.21 -0.19 1.63
N ASN A 79 16.23 -1.18 0.74
CA ASN A 79 17.42 -1.59 -0.03
C ASN A 79 17.18 -1.48 -1.55
N ASP A 80 18.13 -1.96 -2.37
CA ASP A 80 17.93 -2.11 -3.82
C ASP A 80 16.68 -2.95 -4.10
N ALA A 81 15.73 -2.35 -4.82
CA ALA A 81 14.44 -2.93 -5.14
C ALA A 81 14.30 -3.30 -6.64
N THR A 82 15.41 -3.51 -7.35
CA THR A 82 15.40 -3.81 -8.80
C THR A 82 14.58 -5.06 -9.11
N ALA A 83 14.77 -6.14 -8.34
CA ALA A 83 14.04 -7.40 -8.53
C ALA A 83 12.56 -7.27 -8.13
N GLU A 84 12.28 -6.58 -7.04
CA GLU A 84 10.93 -6.31 -6.52
C GLU A 84 10.12 -5.44 -7.47
N SER A 85 10.77 -4.43 -8.05
CA SER A 85 10.18 -3.56 -9.08
C SER A 85 9.89 -4.34 -10.35
N ALA A 86 10.77 -5.27 -10.76
CA ALA A 86 10.49 -6.18 -11.87
C ALA A 86 9.28 -7.08 -11.58
N ALA A 87 9.21 -7.70 -10.40
CA ALA A 87 8.09 -8.53 -9.99
C ALA A 87 6.75 -7.76 -9.95
N LEU A 88 6.76 -6.51 -9.50
CA LEU A 88 5.59 -5.63 -9.53
C LEU A 88 5.14 -5.29 -10.96
N ARG A 89 6.08 -4.99 -11.85
CA ARG A 89 5.77 -4.76 -13.28
C ARG A 89 5.20 -5.99 -13.95
N ASP A 90 5.75 -7.17 -13.68
CA ASP A 90 5.26 -8.43 -14.23
C ASP A 90 3.86 -8.74 -13.71
N ALA A 91 3.62 -8.57 -12.40
CA ALA A 91 2.30 -8.73 -11.80
C ALA A 91 1.27 -7.75 -12.39
N ALA A 92 1.67 -6.51 -12.64
CA ALA A 92 0.82 -5.53 -13.32
C ALA A 92 0.54 -5.93 -14.78
N GLY A 93 1.55 -6.40 -15.51
CA GLY A 93 1.43 -6.86 -16.90
C GLY A 93 0.52 -8.09 -17.05
N ARG A 94 0.53 -9.00 -16.08
CA ARG A 94 -0.37 -10.16 -16.02
C ARG A 94 -1.78 -9.83 -15.51
N GLY A 95 -2.01 -8.63 -14.98
CA GLY A 95 -3.28 -8.25 -14.37
C GLY A 95 -3.49 -8.79 -12.95
N ASP A 96 -2.45 -9.32 -12.30
CA ASP A 96 -2.50 -9.77 -10.90
C ASP A 96 -2.83 -8.59 -9.96
N VAL A 97 -2.33 -7.41 -10.30
CA VAL A 97 -2.79 -6.13 -9.75
C VAL A 97 -3.77 -5.52 -10.77
N SER A 98 -5.03 -5.35 -10.37
CA SER A 98 -6.04 -4.84 -11.31
C SER A 98 -5.67 -3.44 -11.82
N ARG A 99 -5.91 -3.18 -13.10
CA ARG A 99 -5.73 -1.86 -13.73
C ARG A 99 -6.44 -0.74 -12.94
N LYS A 100 -7.65 -1.02 -12.44
CA LYS A 100 -8.40 -0.09 -11.59
C LYS A 100 -7.64 0.31 -10.32
N ASN A 101 -7.00 -0.64 -9.64
CA ASN A 101 -6.19 -0.34 -8.45
C ASN A 101 -4.99 0.51 -8.83
N LEU A 102 -4.25 0.12 -9.89
CA LEU A 102 -3.08 0.87 -10.36
C LEU A 102 -3.42 2.32 -10.73
N GLU A 103 -4.51 2.53 -11.47
CA GLU A 103 -4.97 3.86 -11.87
C GLU A 103 -5.43 4.70 -10.66
N SER A 104 -6.07 4.07 -9.68
CA SER A 104 -6.47 4.76 -8.44
C SER A 104 -5.26 5.20 -7.62
N SER A 105 -4.27 4.32 -7.47
CA SER A 105 -3.02 4.64 -6.78
C SER A 105 -2.24 5.74 -7.50
N TYR A 106 -2.12 5.63 -8.83
CA TYR A 106 -1.47 6.65 -9.66
C TYR A 106 -2.11 8.03 -9.48
N LYS A 107 -3.44 8.13 -9.51
CA LYS A 107 -4.15 9.41 -9.33
C LYS A 107 -3.83 10.07 -7.98
N ARG A 108 -3.81 9.29 -6.88
CA ARG A 108 -3.47 9.81 -5.55
C ARG A 108 -2.02 10.27 -5.48
N ILE A 109 -1.10 9.46 -5.99
CA ILE A 109 0.34 9.79 -6.01
C ILE A 109 0.60 11.03 -6.87
N ALA A 110 -0.04 11.15 -8.03
CA ALA A 110 0.09 12.31 -8.91
C ALA A 110 -0.44 13.58 -8.24
N ALA A 111 -1.62 13.50 -7.59
CA ALA A 111 -2.18 14.62 -6.84
C ALA A 111 -1.28 15.04 -5.67
N LEU A 112 -0.70 14.08 -4.94
CA LEU A 112 0.28 14.36 -3.89
C LEU A 112 1.51 15.07 -4.46
N LYS A 113 2.10 14.55 -5.55
CA LYS A 113 3.26 15.20 -6.18
C LYS A 113 2.96 16.63 -6.64
N GLN A 114 1.73 16.92 -7.06
CA GLN A 114 1.31 18.27 -7.45
C GLN A 114 1.09 19.21 -6.26
N SER A 115 0.77 18.69 -5.08
CA SER A 115 0.60 19.53 -3.87
C SER A 115 1.92 19.88 -3.19
N LEU A 116 2.98 19.09 -3.41
CA LEU A 116 4.32 19.38 -2.91
C LEU A 116 4.88 20.63 -3.60
N LYS A 117 5.14 21.68 -2.82
CA LYS A 117 5.86 22.86 -3.30
C LYS A 117 7.33 22.49 -3.52
N PRO A 118 7.99 23.04 -4.56
CA PRO A 118 9.41 22.84 -4.78
C PRO A 118 10.26 23.41 -3.64
#